data_AF-A0A178FJN6-F1
#
_entry.id   AF-A0A178FJN6-F1
#
_cell.length_a   1.000
_cell.length_b   1.000
_cell.length_c   1.000
_cell.angle_alpha   90.00
_cell.angle_beta   90.00
_cell.angle_gamma   90.00
#
_symmetry.space_group_name_H-M   'P 1'
#
loop_
_entity.id
_entity.type
_entity.pdbx_description
1 polymer ?
#
loop_
_entity_poly.entity_id
_entity_poly.type
_entity_poly.pdbx_seq_one_letter_code
_entity_poly.pdbx_strand_id
1 'polypeptide(L)'
;MSRYRSSAPATELSHEHQETIEDLLYRLLYPIGAWRDEKPKPSKYKRWKKLELRKEAASKNKDETKAPSNMSASSHAPEVLKNLTIGFNSTMRSLESLGETDHDTTNPAVQEEYRASQQSRKLSVVFICRSTAPIPLVESLSFTVKRLSDLERAKGIRLVYLSKNAEMRMADAVGIPRLGVIGIRECQSARILIDYVRDNVPPPIY
;
A
#
# COMPACT_ATOMS: atom_id res chain seq x y z
N MET A 1 15.46 -19.35 29.72
CA MET A 1 16.24 -18.33 29.01
C MET A 1 16.01 -18.50 27.51
N SER A 2 14.98 -17.85 26.97
CA SER A 2 14.61 -17.96 25.55
C SER A 2 15.53 -17.05 24.73
N ARG A 3 16.34 -17.65 23.85
CA ARG A 3 17.17 -16.92 22.88
C ARG A 3 16.23 -16.27 21.87
N TYR A 4 15.95 -14.98 22.05
CA TYR A 4 15.42 -14.14 20.98
C TYR A 4 16.45 -14.18 19.84
N ARG A 5 16.09 -14.88 18.76
CA ARG A 5 16.83 -14.87 17.51
C ARG A 5 16.73 -13.46 16.94
N SER A 6 17.69 -12.62 17.27
CA SER A 6 17.96 -11.38 16.53
C SER A 6 18.54 -11.79 15.18
N SER A 7 17.76 -11.73 14.10
CA SER A 7 18.26 -11.46 12.74
C SER A 7 17.11 -11.46 11.74
N ALA A 8 16.24 -10.46 11.78
CA ALA A 8 15.88 -9.85 10.52
C ALA A 8 16.90 -8.73 10.35
N PRO A 9 17.67 -8.67 9.26
CA PRO A 9 18.58 -7.55 9.03
C PRO A 9 17.71 -6.32 8.81
N ALA A 10 17.40 -5.62 9.91
CA ALA A 10 16.90 -4.28 9.87
C ALA A 10 17.96 -3.52 9.09
N THR A 11 17.58 -2.96 7.95
CA THR A 11 18.44 -2.05 7.22
C THR A 11 18.90 -1.00 8.22
N GLU A 12 20.19 -1.02 8.60
CA GLU A 12 20.78 -0.08 9.54
C GLU A 12 20.84 1.29 8.84
N LEU A 13 19.69 1.94 8.80
CA LEU A 13 19.54 3.29 8.28
C LEU A 13 19.99 4.26 9.35
N SER A 14 20.81 5.24 8.95
CA SER A 14 21.12 6.38 9.82
C SER A 14 19.81 7.02 10.31
N HIS A 15 19.80 7.45 11.57
CA HIS A 15 18.64 8.11 12.18
C HIS A 15 18.15 9.30 11.34
N GLU A 16 19.08 10.08 10.78
CA GLU A 16 18.78 11.23 9.93
C GLU A 16 18.05 10.84 8.64
N HIS A 17 18.48 9.75 7.98
CA HIS A 17 17.81 9.22 6.79
C HIS A 17 16.42 8.68 7.14
N GLN A 18 16.30 8.02 8.29
CA GLN A 18 15.03 7.50 8.75
C GLN A 18 14.02 8.61 9.04
N GLU A 19 14.42 9.68 9.72
CA GLU A 19 13.56 10.85 9.97
C GLU A 19 13.15 11.54 8.67
N THR A 20 14.07 11.67 7.71
CA THR A 20 13.79 12.27 6.40
C THR A 20 12.77 11.44 5.61
N ILE A 21 12.93 10.12 5.58
CA ILE A 21 11.99 9.19 4.94
C ILE A 21 10.61 9.29 5.60
N GLU A 22 10.57 9.35 6.93
CA GLU A 22 9.32 9.49 7.68
C GLU A 22 8.63 10.83 7.38
N ASP A 23 9.35 11.96 7.33
CA ASP A 23 8.76 13.27 6.99
C ASP A 23 8.22 13.30 5.55
N LEU A 24 8.96 12.77 4.58
CA LEU A 24 8.51 12.65 3.19
C LEU A 24 7.25 11.79 3.07
N LEU A 25 7.19 10.68 3.82
CA LEU A 25 6.02 9.81 3.88
C LEU A 25 4.83 10.54 4.52
N TYR A 26 5.03 11.30 5.59
CA TYR A 26 3.97 12.07 6.24
C TYR A 26 3.32 13.07 5.28
N ARG A 27 4.14 13.85 4.55
CA ARG A 27 3.66 14.82 3.55
C ARG A 27 2.84 14.15 2.43
N LEU A 28 3.22 12.94 2.03
CA LEU A 28 2.50 12.15 1.03
C LEU A 28 1.14 11.66 1.56
N LEU A 29 1.06 11.31 2.85
CA LEU A 29 -0.14 10.74 3.47
C LEU A 29 -1.14 11.79 3.97
N TYR A 30 -0.67 12.97 4.37
CA TYR A 30 -1.51 14.08 4.86
C TYR A 30 -2.76 14.39 4.02
N PRO A 31 -2.69 14.54 2.68
CA PRO A 31 -3.89 14.82 1.87
C PRO A 31 -4.92 13.68 1.88
N ILE A 32 -4.51 12.45 2.23
CA ILE A 32 -5.42 11.30 2.34
C ILE A 32 -6.30 11.41 3.58
N GLY A 33 -5.72 11.83 4.72
CA GLY A 33 -6.47 12.07 5.95
C GLY A 33 -7.51 13.16 5.78
N ALA A 34 -7.10 14.32 5.27
CA ALA A 34 -8.00 15.45 4.98
C ALA A 34 -9.20 15.02 4.10
N TRP A 35 -8.94 14.29 3.03
CA TRP A 35 -10.00 13.76 2.15
C TRP A 35 -10.94 12.75 2.84
N ARG A 36 -10.45 11.99 3.83
CA ARG A 36 -11.26 11.04 4.60
C ARG A 36 -12.11 11.73 5.66
N ASP A 37 -11.61 12.81 6.24
CA ASP A 37 -12.35 13.58 7.25
C ASP A 37 -13.41 14.49 6.63
N GLU A 38 -13.16 15.03 5.43
CA GLU A 38 -14.18 15.74 4.65
C GLU A 38 -15.37 14.84 4.26
N LYS A 39 -15.15 13.53 4.16
CA LYS A 39 -16.24 12.59 3.88
C LYS A 39 -17.09 12.37 5.11
N PRO A 40 -18.41 12.63 5.05
CA PRO A 40 -19.28 12.40 6.20
C PRO A 40 -19.24 10.91 6.57
N LYS A 41 -18.73 10.61 7.77
CA LYS A 41 -18.68 9.25 8.32
C LYS A 41 -20.13 8.74 8.41
N PRO A 42 -20.52 7.69 7.64
CA PRO A 42 -21.88 7.19 7.70
C PRO A 42 -22.12 6.67 9.12
N SER A 43 -23.16 7.18 9.78
CA SER A 43 -23.53 6.72 11.13
C SER A 43 -23.83 5.22 11.13
N LYS A 44 -23.61 4.54 12.26
CA LYS A 44 -23.81 3.08 12.41
C LYS A 44 -25.17 2.63 11.86
N TYR A 45 -26.22 3.42 12.14
CA TYR A 45 -27.57 3.21 11.63
C TYR A 45 -27.68 3.31 10.09
N LYS A 46 -27.06 4.33 9.47
CA LYS A 46 -27.03 4.48 8.00
C LYS A 46 -26.22 3.38 7.31
N ARG A 47 -25.18 2.86 7.96
CA ARG A 47 -24.35 1.75 7.45
C ARG A 47 -25.11 0.43 7.41
N TRP A 48 -25.84 0.12 8.48
CA TRP A 48 -26.67 -1.09 8.54
C TRP A 48 -27.82 -1.00 7.54
N LYS A 49 -28.52 0.13 7.46
CA LYS A 49 -29.59 0.34 6.47
C LYS A 49 -29.10 0.19 5.03
N LYS A 50 -27.90 0.69 4.70
CA LYS A 50 -27.30 0.52 3.35
C LYS A 50 -26.86 -0.92 3.07
N LEU A 51 -26.46 -1.67 4.11
CA LEU A 51 -26.09 -3.08 3.98
C LEU A 51 -27.33 -3.97 3.82
N GLU A 52 -28.42 -3.67 4.54
CA GLU A 52 -29.74 -4.30 4.34
C GLU A 52 -30.26 -4.04 2.92
N LEU A 53 -30.26 -2.78 2.47
CA LEU A 53 -30.67 -2.44 1.11
C LEU A 53 -29.82 -3.12 0.03
N ARG A 54 -28.52 -3.34 0.27
CA ARG A 54 -27.65 -4.10 -0.64
C ARG A 54 -27.92 -5.61 -0.62
N LYS A 55 -28.27 -6.17 0.54
CA LYS A 55 -28.68 -7.58 0.67
C LYS A 55 -30.03 -7.83 0.03
N GLU A 56 -30.96 -6.89 0.15
CA GLU A 56 -32.28 -6.92 -0.50
C GLU A 56 -32.19 -6.71 -2.02
N ALA A 57 -31.27 -5.86 -2.49
CA ALA A 57 -31.00 -5.70 -3.92
C ALA A 57 -30.27 -6.91 -4.53
N ALA A 58 -29.43 -7.61 -3.74
CA ALA A 58 -28.77 -8.83 -4.19
C ALA A 58 -29.73 -10.04 -4.27
N SER A 59 -30.89 -10.00 -3.61
CA SER A 59 -31.91 -11.06 -3.65
C SER A 59 -33.04 -10.79 -4.67
N LYS A 60 -33.12 -9.61 -5.29
CA LYS A 60 -34.08 -9.29 -6.35
C LYS A 60 -33.39 -8.87 -7.65
N ASN A 61 -33.23 -9.85 -8.53
CA ASN A 61 -33.11 -9.76 -9.99
C ASN A 61 -32.00 -8.91 -10.65
N LYS A 62 -31.15 -9.66 -11.36
CA LYS A 62 -30.84 -9.55 -12.79
C LYS A 62 -31.95 -8.82 -13.61
N ASP A 63 -31.85 -7.51 -13.79
CA ASP A 63 -32.15 -6.82 -15.06
C ASP A 63 -31.67 -5.36 -15.04
N GLU A 64 -31.25 -4.86 -16.20
CA GLU A 64 -30.71 -3.51 -16.39
C GLU A 64 -31.79 -2.42 -16.18
N THR A 65 -31.40 -1.27 -15.62
CA THR A 65 -31.64 0.08 -16.21
C THR A 65 -30.97 1.14 -15.34
N LYS A 66 -30.00 1.85 -15.94
CA LYS A 66 -29.37 3.09 -15.46
C LYS A 66 -30.42 4.20 -15.29
N ALA A 67 -30.46 4.83 -14.12
CA ALA A 67 -30.81 6.25 -14.01
C ALA A 67 -30.01 6.93 -12.88
N PRO A 68 -29.64 8.21 -13.05
CA PRO A 68 -28.50 8.82 -12.35
C PRO A 68 -28.95 9.57 -11.09
N SER A 69 -28.32 9.26 -9.95
CA SER A 69 -28.41 10.10 -8.76
C SER A 69 -27.26 11.11 -8.75
N ASN A 70 -27.53 12.29 -9.31
CA ASN A 70 -26.75 13.49 -9.04
C ASN A 70 -27.08 13.96 -7.62
N MET A 71 -26.07 14.03 -6.74
CA MET A 71 -25.87 15.19 -5.86
C MET A 71 -24.48 15.16 -5.20
N SER A 72 -23.76 16.25 -5.49
CA SER A 72 -22.66 16.87 -4.76
C SER A 72 -21.28 16.20 -4.73
N ALA A 73 -20.39 16.81 -5.52
CA ALA A 73 -18.92 16.81 -5.42
C ALA A 73 -18.24 15.44 -5.41
N SER A 74 -17.90 14.96 -6.60
CA SER A 74 -16.76 14.07 -6.78
C SER A 74 -15.49 14.80 -6.30
N SER A 75 -15.20 14.75 -5.00
CA SER A 75 -13.86 15.09 -4.51
C SER A 75 -12.93 14.10 -5.18
N HIS A 76 -12.19 14.58 -6.19
CA HIS A 76 -11.20 13.78 -6.90
C HIS A 76 -10.34 13.09 -5.85
N ALA A 77 -10.50 11.76 -5.74
CA ALA A 77 -9.70 11.01 -4.79
C ALA A 77 -8.24 11.33 -5.05
N PRO A 78 -7.44 11.67 -4.03
CA PRO A 78 -6.04 12.01 -4.21
C PRO A 78 -5.40 10.95 -5.09
N GLU A 79 -4.71 11.35 -6.16
CA GLU A 79 -4.07 10.42 -7.09
C GLU A 79 -3.15 9.44 -6.33
N VAL A 80 -2.54 9.94 -5.25
CA VAL A 80 -1.75 9.19 -4.27
C VAL A 80 -2.50 7.97 -3.73
N LEU A 81 -3.79 8.07 -3.43
CA LEU A 81 -4.58 6.98 -2.86
C LEU A 81 -4.69 5.78 -3.81
N LYS A 82 -4.73 6.01 -5.13
CA LYS A 82 -4.81 4.93 -6.13
C LYS A 82 -3.52 4.12 -6.21
N ASN A 83 -2.41 4.76 -5.87
CA ASN A 83 -1.06 4.22 -5.97
C ASN A 83 -0.51 3.74 -4.61
N LEU A 84 -1.36 3.76 -3.57
CA LEU A 84 -1.02 3.34 -2.22
C LEU A 84 -1.79 2.07 -1.84
N THR A 85 -1.12 1.12 -1.19
CA THR A 85 -1.76 -0.01 -0.51
C THR A 85 -1.61 0.19 0.99
N ILE A 86 -2.73 0.10 1.73
CA ILE A 86 -2.72 0.21 3.19
C ILE A 86 -3.15 -1.14 3.78
N GLY A 87 -2.32 -1.67 4.66
CA GLY A 87 -2.54 -2.92 5.36
C GLY A 87 -1.85 -4.12 4.71
N PHE A 88 -1.69 -5.17 5.52
CA PHE A 88 -0.97 -6.39 5.16
C PHE A 88 -1.59 -7.08 3.93
N ASN A 89 -2.87 -7.42 4.00
CA ASN A 89 -3.56 -8.16 2.93
C ASN A 89 -3.56 -7.40 1.59
N SER A 90 -3.75 -6.08 1.62
CA SER A 90 -3.74 -5.27 0.39
C SER A 90 -2.35 -5.23 -0.25
N THR A 91 -1.32 -5.20 0.58
CA THR A 91 0.08 -5.17 0.13
C THR A 91 0.49 -6.55 -0.39
N MET A 92 0.18 -7.63 0.35
CA MET A 92 0.46 -9.01 -0.10
C MET A 92 -0.25 -9.36 -1.40
N ARG A 93 -1.54 -9.04 -1.56
CA ARG A 93 -2.24 -9.26 -2.85
C ARG A 93 -1.59 -8.53 -4.02
N SER A 94 -1.06 -7.32 -3.77
CA SER A 94 -0.35 -6.56 -4.81
C SER A 94 1.02 -7.17 -5.12
N LEU A 95 1.70 -7.75 -4.13
CA LEU A 95 2.95 -8.50 -4.33
C LEU A 95 2.71 -9.83 -5.06
N GLU A 96 1.68 -10.58 -4.68
CA GLU A 96 1.26 -11.82 -5.36
C GLU A 96 0.94 -11.56 -6.84
N SER A 97 0.17 -10.50 -7.14
CA SER A 97 -0.14 -10.13 -8.53
C SER A 97 1.09 -9.77 -9.36
N LEU A 98 2.18 -9.34 -8.73
CA LEU A 98 3.45 -9.05 -9.40
C LEU A 98 4.24 -10.33 -9.72
N GLY A 99 4.09 -11.37 -8.89
CA GLY A 99 4.73 -12.66 -9.09
C GLY A 99 4.05 -13.54 -10.15
N GLU A 100 2.73 -13.42 -10.33
CA GLU A 100 1.96 -14.22 -11.30
C GLU A 100 2.22 -13.82 -12.76
N THR A 101 2.55 -12.55 -13.02
CA THR A 101 2.72 -12.01 -14.38
C THR A 101 3.95 -12.52 -15.13
N ASP A 102 4.86 -13.25 -14.46
CA ASP A 102 6.08 -13.77 -15.09
C ASP A 102 5.87 -15.15 -15.75
N HIS A 103 4.77 -15.84 -15.46
CA HIS A 103 4.54 -17.22 -15.92
C HIS A 103 3.55 -17.38 -17.09
N ASP A 104 2.65 -16.43 -17.32
CA ASP A 104 1.61 -16.56 -18.36
C ASP A 104 1.61 -15.36 -19.32
N THR A 105 2.33 -15.45 -20.45
CA THR A 105 1.88 -14.79 -21.69
C THR A 105 2.60 -15.29 -22.94
N THR A 106 1.98 -16.27 -23.61
CA THR A 106 2.34 -16.80 -24.94
C THR A 106 1.93 -15.87 -26.09
N ASN A 107 1.58 -14.59 -25.84
CA ASN A 107 1.09 -13.69 -26.90
C ASN A 107 1.74 -12.28 -26.85
N PRO A 108 2.56 -11.89 -27.85
CA PRO A 108 3.37 -10.67 -27.81
C PRO A 108 2.61 -9.38 -28.15
N ALA A 109 1.48 -9.42 -28.88
CA ALA A 109 0.77 -8.22 -29.33
C ALA A 109 -0.07 -7.51 -28.25
N VAL A 110 -0.47 -8.25 -27.21
CA VAL A 110 -1.21 -7.71 -26.04
C VAL A 110 -0.22 -7.23 -24.96
N GLN A 111 1.07 -7.52 -25.12
CA GLN A 111 2.07 -7.40 -24.07
C GLN A 111 2.50 -5.95 -23.82
N GLU A 112 2.45 -5.06 -24.80
CA GLU A 112 3.01 -3.72 -24.70
C GLU A 112 2.08 -2.73 -23.97
N GLU A 113 0.78 -2.75 -24.26
CA GLU A 113 -0.24 -1.98 -23.52
C GLU A 113 -0.44 -2.52 -22.10
N TYR A 114 -0.34 -3.84 -21.91
CA TYR A 114 -0.40 -4.46 -20.59
C TYR A 114 0.87 -4.19 -19.77
N ARG A 115 2.06 -4.16 -20.38
CA ARG A 115 3.30 -3.81 -19.67
C ARG A 115 3.38 -2.34 -19.28
N ALA A 116 2.92 -1.41 -20.12
CA ALA A 116 2.87 0.01 -19.74
C ALA A 116 1.90 0.27 -18.58
N SER A 117 0.73 -0.38 -18.60
CA SER A 117 -0.25 -0.30 -17.51
C SER A 117 0.16 -1.08 -16.25
N GLN A 118 0.93 -2.16 -16.38
CA GLN A 118 1.47 -2.91 -15.24
C GLN A 118 2.72 -2.29 -14.61
N GLN A 119 3.58 -1.63 -15.40
CA GLN A 119 4.67 -0.79 -14.88
C GLN A 119 4.12 0.31 -13.96
N SER A 120 2.95 0.86 -14.29
CA SER A 120 2.25 1.84 -13.43
C SER A 120 1.70 1.25 -12.12
N ARG A 121 1.64 -0.08 -11.98
CA ARG A 121 1.15 -0.79 -10.78
C ARG A 121 2.26 -1.41 -9.95
N LYS A 122 3.50 -1.33 -10.41
CA LYS A 122 4.66 -1.94 -9.75
C LYS A 122 4.86 -1.32 -8.37
N LEU A 123 4.79 -2.17 -7.34
CA LEU A 123 5.19 -1.81 -5.98
C LEU A 123 6.68 -1.51 -5.97
N SER A 124 7.07 -0.33 -5.49
CA SER A 124 8.48 0.09 -5.44
C SER A 124 9.02 0.07 -4.01
N VAL A 125 8.21 0.47 -3.04
CA VAL A 125 8.62 0.57 -1.64
C VAL A 125 7.53 0.00 -0.74
N VAL A 126 7.92 -0.77 0.26
CA VAL A 126 7.04 -1.28 1.31
C VAL A 126 7.57 -0.85 2.67
N PHE A 127 6.71 -0.17 3.43
CA PHE A 127 6.96 0.26 4.80
C PHE A 127 6.27 -0.68 5.78
N ILE A 128 7.00 -1.11 6.81
CA ILE A 128 6.51 -1.98 7.88
C ILE A 128 6.62 -1.25 9.22
N CYS A 129 5.52 -1.21 9.96
CA CYS A 129 5.49 -0.70 11.33
C CYS A 129 5.76 -1.83 12.32
N ARG A 130 6.95 -1.83 12.94
CA ARG A 130 7.39 -2.91 13.85
C ARG A 130 6.53 -3.03 15.12
N SER A 131 5.89 -1.96 15.56
CA SER A 131 5.11 -1.94 16.81
C SER A 131 3.75 -2.62 16.72
N THR A 132 3.20 -2.80 15.53
CA THR A 132 1.83 -3.34 15.34
C THR A 132 1.76 -4.64 14.56
N ALA A 133 2.76 -4.96 13.75
CA ALA A 133 2.76 -6.18 12.95
C ALA A 133 3.36 -7.36 13.74
N PRO A 134 2.66 -8.50 13.85
CA PRO A 134 3.23 -9.70 14.48
C PRO A 134 4.38 -10.26 13.63
N ILE A 135 5.41 -10.77 14.30
CA ILE A 135 6.68 -11.22 13.69
C ILE A 135 6.48 -12.18 12.50
N PRO A 136 5.63 -13.23 12.57
CA PRO A 136 5.48 -14.15 11.44
C PRO A 136 4.90 -13.49 10.18
N LEU A 137 4.04 -12.48 10.34
CA LEU A 137 3.53 -11.72 9.20
C LEU A 137 4.62 -10.84 8.58
N VAL A 138 5.45 -10.22 9.41
CA VAL A 138 6.58 -9.42 8.93
C VAL A 138 7.58 -10.30 8.16
N GLU A 139 7.90 -11.48 8.66
CA GLU A 139 8.83 -12.42 8.01
C GLU A 139 8.32 -12.90 6.65
N SER A 140 7.06 -13.37 6.58
CA SER A 140 6.45 -13.82 5.33
C SER A 140 6.42 -12.72 4.27
N LEU A 141 6.05 -11.49 4.65
CA LEU A 141 6.06 -10.36 3.73
C LEU A 141 7.49 -9.98 3.30
N SER A 142 8.44 -9.98 4.23
CA SER A 142 9.84 -9.70 3.93
C SER A 142 10.42 -10.72 2.94
N PHE A 143 10.08 -12.00 3.10
CA PHE A 143 10.47 -13.08 2.20
C PHE A 143 9.88 -12.91 0.79
N THR A 144 8.58 -12.59 0.68
CA THR A 144 7.95 -12.35 -0.62
C THR A 144 8.54 -11.12 -1.31
N VAL A 145 8.76 -10.02 -0.58
CA VAL A 145 9.41 -8.81 -1.10
C VAL A 145 10.81 -9.12 -1.62
N LYS A 146 11.58 -9.94 -0.90
CA LYS A 146 12.90 -10.40 -1.33
C LYS A 146 12.84 -11.16 -2.65
N ARG A 147 12.01 -12.21 -2.70
CA ARG A 147 11.84 -13.06 -3.90
C ARG A 147 11.50 -12.22 -5.13
N LEU A 148 10.60 -11.25 -4.97
CA LEU A 148 10.20 -10.35 -6.06
C LEU A 148 11.30 -9.33 -6.40
N SER A 149 12.00 -8.79 -5.40
CA SER A 149 13.12 -7.89 -5.64
C SER A 149 14.26 -8.56 -6.43
N ASP A 150 14.51 -9.85 -6.20
CA ASP A 150 15.53 -10.61 -6.93
C ASP A 150 15.10 -10.91 -8.38
N LEU A 151 13.80 -11.08 -8.60
CA LEU A 151 13.22 -11.24 -9.94
C LEU A 151 13.31 -9.95 -10.75
N GLU A 152 13.04 -8.81 -10.10
CA GLU A 152 12.97 -7.48 -10.71
C GLU A 152 14.32 -6.73 -10.72
N ARG A 153 15.40 -7.42 -11.13
CA ARG A 153 16.82 -6.98 -11.06
C ARG A 153 17.14 -5.51 -11.36
N ALA A 154 16.34 -4.80 -12.17
CA ALA A 154 16.55 -3.40 -12.52
C ALA A 154 16.00 -2.37 -11.50
N LYS A 155 14.88 -2.66 -10.83
CA LYS A 155 14.18 -1.74 -9.91
C LYS A 155 13.49 -2.54 -8.81
N GLY A 156 14.26 -3.32 -8.07
CA GLY A 156 13.74 -4.19 -7.01
C GLY A 156 13.00 -3.42 -5.91
N ILE A 157 12.11 -4.12 -5.23
CA ILE A 157 11.27 -3.58 -4.15
C ILE A 157 12.14 -3.28 -2.92
N ARG A 158 12.00 -2.08 -2.34
CA ARG A 158 12.69 -1.70 -1.10
C ARG A 158 11.81 -1.92 0.11
N LEU A 159 12.40 -2.47 1.18
CA LEU A 159 11.74 -2.70 2.45
C LEU A 159 12.29 -1.72 3.49
N VAL A 160 11.40 -0.97 4.14
CA VAL A 160 11.77 0.02 5.16
C VAL A 160 10.98 -0.25 6.43
N TYR A 161 11.66 -0.29 7.57
CA TYR A 161 11.03 -0.43 8.86
C TYR A 161 10.86 0.94 9.52
N LEU A 162 9.61 1.33 9.78
CA LEU A 162 9.30 2.60 10.44
C LEU A 162 9.58 2.54 11.94
N SER A 163 9.87 3.70 12.53
CA SER A 163 9.99 3.85 13.98
C SER A 163 8.63 3.70 14.67
N LYS A 164 8.65 3.36 15.96
CA LYS A 164 7.43 3.25 16.78
C LYS A 164 6.65 4.58 16.84
N ASN A 165 7.36 5.70 16.91
CA ASN A 165 6.75 7.03 16.98
C ASN A 165 6.20 7.50 15.63
N ALA A 166 6.78 7.03 14.52
CA ALA A 166 6.27 7.32 13.19
C ALA A 166 4.93 6.62 12.92
N GLU A 167 4.76 5.38 13.40
CA GLU A 167 3.51 4.65 13.19
C GLU A 167 2.27 5.47 13.59
N MET A 168 2.29 6.03 14.80
CA MET A 168 1.17 6.82 15.32
C MET A 168 0.95 8.09 14.49
N ARG A 169 2.03 8.78 14.12
CA ARG A 169 1.98 9.98 13.25
C ARG A 169 1.42 9.67 11.87
N MET A 170 1.80 8.55 11.26
CA MET A 170 1.30 8.13 9.95
C MET A 170 -0.15 7.65 10.02
N ALA A 171 -0.52 6.94 11.09
CA ALA A 171 -1.90 6.48 11.30
C ALA A 171 -2.86 7.68 11.41
N ASP A 172 -2.45 8.70 12.17
CA ASP A 172 -3.18 9.97 12.30
C ASP A 172 -3.28 10.72 10.96
N ALA A 173 -2.16 10.86 10.24
CA ALA A 173 -2.13 11.50 8.91
C ALA A 173 -3.07 10.86 7.88
N VAL A 174 -3.29 9.54 7.99
CA VAL A 174 -4.18 8.76 7.11
C VAL A 174 -5.61 8.69 7.63
N GLY A 175 -5.87 9.16 8.86
CA GLY A 175 -7.17 9.08 9.52
C GLY A 175 -7.61 7.66 9.84
N ILE A 176 -6.69 6.77 10.22
CA ILE A 176 -7.00 5.39 10.65
C ILE A 176 -6.45 5.09 12.05
N PRO A 177 -7.09 4.17 12.80
CA PRO A 177 -6.69 3.92 14.18
C PRO A 177 -5.32 3.25 14.32
N ARG A 178 -4.90 2.44 13.34
CA ARG A 178 -3.61 1.73 13.34
C ARG A 178 -3.12 1.52 11.92
N LEU A 179 -1.81 1.66 11.74
CA LEU A 179 -1.14 1.47 10.46
C LEU A 179 -0.05 0.41 10.63
N GLY A 180 -0.21 -0.73 9.95
CA GLY A 180 0.76 -1.84 10.07
C GLY A 180 1.74 -1.89 8.90
N VAL A 181 1.22 -1.88 7.68
CA VAL A 181 2.00 -2.01 6.44
C VAL A 181 1.48 -1.01 5.42
N ILE A 182 2.41 -0.39 4.68
CA ILE A 182 2.10 0.53 3.58
C ILE A 182 2.91 0.08 2.37
N GLY A 183 2.27 -0.07 1.22
CA GLY A 183 2.97 -0.24 -0.05
C GLY A 183 2.78 1.00 -0.93
N ILE A 184 3.85 1.44 -1.56
CA ILE A 184 3.85 2.55 -2.51
C ILE A 184 4.18 1.98 -3.90
N ARG A 185 3.30 2.27 -4.85
CA ARG A 185 3.52 1.99 -6.28
C ARG A 185 4.26 3.14 -6.95
N GLU A 186 4.93 2.86 -8.06
CA GLU A 186 5.65 3.89 -8.82
C GLU A 186 4.65 4.93 -9.35
N CYS A 187 4.71 6.16 -8.82
CA CYS A 187 3.81 7.26 -9.14
C CYS A 187 4.57 8.59 -9.10
N GLN A 188 4.21 9.54 -9.97
CA GLN A 188 4.78 10.88 -10.01
C GLN A 188 4.82 11.56 -8.64
N SER A 189 3.72 11.47 -7.88
CA SER A 189 3.58 12.10 -6.56
C SER A 189 4.51 11.52 -5.49
N ALA A 190 4.98 10.27 -5.68
CA ALA A 190 5.86 9.58 -4.73
C ALA A 190 7.29 9.41 -5.26
N ARG A 191 7.64 9.97 -6.43
CA ARG A 191 8.97 9.78 -7.05
C ARG A 191 10.10 10.19 -6.13
N ILE A 192 10.02 11.38 -5.52
CA ILE A 192 11.06 11.91 -4.62
C ILE A 192 11.32 10.94 -3.46
N LEU A 193 10.25 10.40 -2.85
CA LEU A 193 10.35 9.43 -1.77
C LEU A 193 10.95 8.10 -2.27
N ILE A 194 10.52 7.62 -3.43
CA ILE A 194 11.00 6.36 -4.01
C ILE A 194 12.48 6.44 -4.36
N ASP A 195 12.92 7.54 -4.99
CA ASP A 195 14.30 7.75 -5.40
C ASP A 195 15.20 7.89 -4.16
N TYR A 196 14.78 8.69 -3.17
CA TYR A 196 15.50 8.81 -1.91
C TYR A 196 15.63 7.46 -1.18
N VAL A 197 14.56 6.65 -1.15
CA VAL A 197 14.61 5.31 -0.56
C VAL A 197 15.52 4.38 -1.36
N ARG A 198 15.52 4.45 -2.69
CA ARG A 198 16.39 3.61 -3.54
C ARG A 198 17.87 3.93 -3.34
N ASP A 199 18.20 5.19 -3.11
CA ASP A 199 19.58 5.65 -2.90
C ASP A 199 20.10 5.34 -1.49
N ASN A 200 19.24 5.45 -0.46
CA ASN A 200 19.66 5.32 0.94
C ASN A 200 19.38 3.93 1.54
N VAL A 201 18.46 3.15 0.96
CA VAL A 201 18.06 1.84 1.48
C VAL A 201 18.55 0.73 0.53
N PRO A 202 19.48 -0.14 0.97
CA PRO A 202 19.87 -1.29 0.17
C PRO A 202 18.67 -2.23 -0.06
N PRO A 203 18.69 -3.03 -1.14
CA PRO A 203 17.69 -4.07 -1.35
C PRO A 203 17.69 -5.02 -0.14
N PRO A 204 16.53 -5.62 0.20
CA PRO A 204 16.47 -6.57 1.30
C PRO A 204 17.47 -7.71 1.05
N ILE A 205 18.34 -7.95 2.02
CA ILE A 205 19.26 -9.08 2.08
C ILE A 205 18.69 -10.01 3.16
N TYR A 206 18.62 -11.30 2.91
CA TYR A 206 18.17 -12.29 3.90
C TYR A 206 19.17 -13.44 3.93
#